data_AF-A0A453LRR1-F1
#
_entry.id   AF-A0A453LRR1-F1
#
_cell.length_a   1.000
_cell.length_b   1.000
_cell.length_c   1.000
_cell.angle_alpha   90.00
_cell.angle_beta   90.00
_cell.angle_gamma   90.00
#
_symmetry.space_group_name_H-M   'P 1'
#
loop_
_entity.id
_entity.type
_entity.pdbx_description
1 polymer ?
#
loop_
_entity_poly.entity_id
_entity_poly.type
_entity_poly.pdbx_seq_one_letter_code
_entity_poly.pdbx_strand_id
1 'polypeptide(L)' 'MKFPYVLPGWEGSISDSRVLRDAMRANRQDAFVVPKGKYYLVDVGYTNGEGFLAPFRSTRYHLKEWATRRRSYQW' A
#
# COMPACT_ATOMS: atom_id res chain seq x y z
N MET A 1 8.65 -12.79 2.33
CA MET A 1 7.48 -11.95 1.96
C MET A 1 6.80 -12.58 0.76
N LYS A 2 5.47 -12.56 0.67
CA LYS A 2 4.71 -13.00 -0.50
C LYS A 2 4.04 -11.78 -1.11
N PHE A 3 4.30 -11.50 -2.39
CA PHE A 3 3.65 -10.42 -3.12
C PHE A 3 2.51 -11.00 -3.95
N PRO A 4 1.27 -10.53 -3.79
CA PRO A 4 0.13 -11.06 -4.55
C PRO A 4 0.12 -10.59 -6.01
N TYR A 5 0.87 -9.52 -6.33
CA TYR A 5 0.91 -8.89 -7.64
C TYR A 5 2.19 -8.07 -7.81
N VAL A 6 2.74 -8.02 -9.02
CA VAL A 6 3.90 -7.18 -9.39
C VAL A 6 3.66 -6.62 -10.80
N LEU A 7 3.74 -5.29 -10.94
CA LEU A 7 3.68 -4.61 -12.24
C LEU A 7 5.04 -3.95 -12.55
N PRO A 8 5.91 -4.61 -13.33
CA PRO A 8 7.20 -4.04 -13.72
C PRO A 8 7.06 -3.05 -14.90
N GLY A 9 8.14 -2.33 -15.20
CA GLY A 9 8.25 -1.55 -16.46
C GLY A 9 7.85 -0.08 -16.37
N TRP A 10 7.74 0.49 -15.17
CA TRP A 10 7.49 1.92 -14.99
C TRP A 10 8.78 2.70 -14.70
N GLU A 11 8.82 3.94 -15.18
CA GLU A 11 9.90 4.89 -14.90
C GLU A 11 9.92 5.28 -13.41
N GLY A 12 11.11 5.49 -12.86
CA GLY A 12 11.32 5.70 -11.41
C GLY A 12 10.70 6.97 -10.81
N SER A 13 10.17 7.87 -11.63
CA SER A 13 9.52 9.12 -11.22
C SER A 13 7.99 9.08 -11.32
N ILE A 14 7.40 7.94 -11.73
CA ILE A 14 5.96 7.79 -11.84
C ILE A 14 5.29 7.89 -10.46
N SER A 15 4.12 8.52 -10.41
CA SER A 15 3.30 8.47 -9.19
C SER A 15 2.68 7.09 -8.99
N ASP A 16 2.82 6.54 -7.81
CA ASP A 16 2.10 5.40 -7.22
C ASP A 16 0.65 5.22 -7.69
N SER A 17 -0.14 6.30 -7.67
CA SER A 17 -1.55 6.28 -8.10
C SER A 17 -1.75 5.94 -9.57
N ARG A 18 -0.80 6.33 -10.45
CA ARG A 18 -0.84 5.97 -11.88
C ARG A 18 -0.52 4.50 -12.08
N VAL A 19 0.46 3.97 -11.36
CA VAL A 19 0.82 2.55 -11.40
C VAL A 19 -0.35 1.69 -10.93
N LEU A 20 -0.96 2.05 -9.80
CA LEU A 20 -2.13 1.32 -9.28
C LEU A 20 -3.32 1.37 -10.24
N ARG A 21 -3.60 2.55 -10.83
CA ARG A 21 -4.69 2.69 -11.80
C ARG A 21 -4.46 1.83 -13.04
N ASP A 22 -3.21 1.74 -13.52
CA ASP A 22 -2.89 0.88 -14.65
C ASP A 22 -2.99 -0.60 -14.30
N ALA A 23 -2.49 -0.99 -13.13
CA ALA A 23 -2.60 -2.35 -12.61
C ALA A 23 -4.06 -2.84 -12.55
N MET A 24 -5.00 -1.96 -12.21
CA MET A 24 -6.43 -2.27 -12.09
C MET A 24 -7.21 -2.19 -13.40
N ARG A 25 -6.59 -1.89 -14.54
CA ARG A 25 -7.32 -1.78 -15.81
C ARG A 25 -7.96 -3.12 -16.20
N ALA A 26 -9.29 -3.13 -16.33
CA ALA A 26 -10.06 -4.34 -16.62
C ALA A 26 -9.74 -4.99 -17.98
N ASN A 27 -9.11 -4.27 -18.90
CA ASN A 27 -8.68 -4.83 -20.19
C ASN A 27 -7.35 -5.61 -20.11
N ARG A 28 -6.69 -5.61 -18.94
CA ARG A 28 -5.50 -6.42 -18.70
C ARG A 28 -5.91 -7.83 -18.30
N GLN A 29 -5.25 -8.83 -18.88
CA GLN A 29 -5.45 -10.23 -18.48
C GLN A 29 -4.96 -10.49 -17.05
N ASP A 30 -3.98 -9.72 -16.60
CA ASP A 30 -3.36 -9.79 -15.28
C ASP A 30 -3.86 -8.67 -14.34
N ALA A 31 -5.07 -8.15 -14.55
CA ALA A 31 -5.58 -7.02 -13.76
C ALA A 31 -5.52 -7.32 -12.26
N PHE A 32 -5.00 -6.36 -11.50
CA PHE A 32 -5.03 -6.40 -10.05
C PHE A 32 -6.46 -6.19 -9.56
N VAL A 33 -7.06 -7.23 -8.98
CA VAL A 33 -8.45 -7.20 -8.48
C VAL A 33 -8.46 -7.28 -6.96
N VAL A 34 -9.18 -6.33 -6.34
CA VAL A 34 -9.47 -6.41 -4.91
C VAL A 34 -10.72 -7.26 -4.70
N PRO A 35 -10.66 -8.35 -3.92
CA PRO A 35 -11.84 -9.16 -3.63
C PRO A 35 -12.93 -8.32 -2.95
N LYS A 36 -14.19 -8.54 -3.35
CA LYS A 36 -15.33 -7.81 -2.79
C LYS A 36 -15.39 -7.93 -1.27
N GLY A 37 -15.57 -6.79 -0.59
CA GLY A 37 -15.64 -6.72 0.87
C GLY A 37 -14.28 -6.82 1.58
N LYS A 38 -13.17 -6.87 0.85
CA LYS A 38 -11.81 -6.80 1.41
C LYS A 38 -11.16 -5.46 1.07
N TYR A 39 -10.21 -5.06 1.89
CA TYR A 39 -9.45 -3.83 1.73
C TYR A 39 -7.96 -4.11 1.89
N TYR A 40 -7.16 -3.53 1.01
CA TYR A 40 -5.71 -3.46 1.18
C TYR A 40 -5.36 -2.18 1.94
N LEU A 41 -4.46 -2.31 2.92
CA LEU A 41 -3.83 -1.16 3.55
C LEU A 41 -2.76 -0.63 2.61
N VAL A 42 -2.84 0.66 2.29
CA VAL A 42 -1.95 1.34 1.34
C VAL A 42 -1.19 2.46 2.04
N ASP A 43 -0.13 2.96 1.41
CA ASP A 43 0.60 4.10 1.94
C ASP A 43 -0.23 5.40 1.88
N VAL A 44 0.17 6.41 2.65
CA VAL A 44 -0.48 7.73 2.76
C VAL A 44 -0.56 8.50 1.43
N GLY A 45 0.27 8.12 0.46
CA GLY A 45 0.27 8.63 -0.91
C GLY A 45 -0.93 8.20 -1.74
N TYR A 46 -1.72 7.23 -1.27
CA TYR A 46 -2.92 6.74 -1.95
C TYR A 46 -4.20 7.37 -1.38
N THR A 47 -5.22 7.45 -2.23
CA THR A 47 -6.55 7.93 -1.86
C THR A 47 -7.38 6.78 -1.28
N ASN A 48 -8.14 7.05 -0.22
CA ASN A 48 -9.13 6.11 0.31
C ASN A 48 -10.23 5.84 -0.72
N GLY A 49 -10.64 4.58 -0.84
CA GLY A 49 -11.70 4.17 -1.77
C GLY A 49 -12.11 2.71 -1.57
N GLU A 50 -13.07 2.24 -2.35
CA GLU A 50 -13.45 0.83 -2.32
C GLU A 50 -12.22 -0.05 -2.59
N GLY A 51 -11.94 -0.98 -1.68
CA GLY A 51 -10.79 -1.87 -1.77
C GLY A 51 -9.47 -1.32 -1.23
N PHE A 52 -9.36 -0.04 -0.87
CA PHE A 52 -8.11 0.58 -0.41
C PHE A 52 -8.30 1.53 0.78
N LEU A 53 -7.50 1.33 1.82
CA LEU A 53 -7.50 2.16 3.02
C LEU A 53 -6.08 2.69 3.30
N ALA A 54 -5.91 3.98 3.08
CA ALA A 54 -4.75 4.74 3.51
C ALA A 54 -4.90 5.12 5.00
N PRO A 55 -3.81 5.07 5.79
CA PRO A 55 -3.79 5.54 7.17
C PRO A 55 -4.28 6.97 7.28
N PHE A 56 -4.98 7.26 8.39
CA PHE A 56 -5.40 8.62 8.70
C PHE A 56 -4.18 9.53 8.84
N ARG A 57 -4.12 10.56 8.00
CA ARG A 57 -3.08 11.60 8.06
C ARG A 57 -3.19 12.26 9.43
N SER A 58 -2.12 12.23 10.22
CA SER A 58 -1.97 12.72 11.61
C SER A 58 -2.11 11.69 12.75
N THR A 59 -2.57 10.47 12.48
CA THR A 59 -2.52 9.40 13.50
C THR A 59 -1.26 8.58 13.30
N ARG A 60 -0.25 8.80 14.16
CA ARG A 60 0.86 7.84 14.26
C ARG A 60 0.32 6.56 14.91
N TYR A 61 0.09 5.52 14.12
CA TYR A 61 -0.12 4.15 14.60
C TYR A 61 1.19 3.61 15.17
N HIS A 62 1.70 4.20 16.24
CA HIS A 62 2.73 3.58 17.04
C HIS A 62 2.01 2.63 18.00
N LEU A 63 1.86 1.37 17.54
CA LEU A 63 1.64 0.24 18.43
C LEU A 63 2.63 0.36 19.60
N LYS A 64 2.14 0.17 20.83
CA LYS A 64 2.93 0.24 22.08
C LYS A 64 4.23 -0.59 22.04
N GLU A 65 4.36 -1.55 21.12
CA GLU A 65 5.58 -2.31 20.85
C GLU A 65 6.80 -1.44 20.47
N TRP A 66 6.59 -0.25 19.88
CA TRP A 66 7.69 0.65 19.54
C TRP A 66 8.33 1.31 20.77
N ALA A 67 7.59 1.44 21.88
CA ALA A 67 8.14 1.96 23.13
C ALA A 67 9.08 0.95 23.80
N THR A 68 8.79 -0.35 23.66
CA THR A 68 9.61 -1.43 24.23
C THR A 68 10.96 -1.58 23.52
N ARG A 69 11.03 -1.22 22.22
CA ARG A 69 12.26 -1.37 21.40
C ARG A 69 13.27 -0.23 21.47
N ARG A 70 12.93 0.91 22.10
CA ARG A 70 13.86 2.03 22.28
C ARG A 70 14.84 1.88 23.44
N ARG A 71 14.72 0.82 24.25
CA ARG A 71 15.68 0.53 25.33
C ARG A 71 16.82 -0.41 24.94
N SER A 72 16.86 -0.92 23.71
CA SER A 72 17.78 -2.01 23.36
C SER A 72 18.65 -1.81 22.12
N TYR A 73 18.78 -0.59 21.60
CA TYR A 73 19.77 -0.30 20.55
C TYR A 73 20.55 0.97 20.87
N GLN A 74 21.58 0.82 21.69
CA GLN A 74 22.85 1.55 21.53
C GLN A 74 23.69 0.72 20.58
N TRP A 75 23.99 1.27 19.40
CA TRP A 75 25.26 1.29 18.65
C TRP A 75 25.01 2.09 17.37
#